data_AF-A0A9E5IF87-F1
#
_entry.id   AF-A0A9E5IF87-F1
#
_cell.length_a   1.000
_cell.length_b   1.000
_cell.length_c   1.000
_cell.angle_alpha   90.00
_cell.angle_beta   90.00
_cell.angle_gamma   90.00
#
_symmetry.space_group_name_H-M   'P 1'
#
loop_
_entity.id
_entity.type
_entity.pdbx_description
1 polymer ?
#
loop_
_entity_poly.entity_id
_entity_poly.type
_entity_poly.pdbx_seq_one_letter_code
_entity_poly.pdbx_strand_id
1 'polypeptide(L)' 'GEVEYPVYTKPAQWRGINVPEILTSGNHGAIARWRQEEAKRRSQR' A
#
# COMPACT_ATOMS: atom_id res chain seq x y z
N GLY A 1 -5.18 13.82 -12.56
CA GLY A 1 -5.74 13.18 -11.37
C GLY A 1 -4.80 12.08 -10.95
N GLU A 2 -4.34 12.06 -9.71
CA GLU A 2 -3.54 10.95 -9.20
C GLU A 2 -4.42 9.72 -8.99
N VAL A 3 -3.90 8.54 -9.31
CA VAL A 3 -4.63 7.27 -9.12
C VAL A 3 -4.49 6.83 -7.67
N GLU A 4 -5.59 6.39 -7.07
CA GLU A 4 -5.57 5.90 -5.68
C GLU A 4 -4.71 4.64 -5.52
N TYR A 5 -3.94 4.61 -4.43
CA TYR A 5 -3.12 3.48 -4.00
C TYR A 5 -3.98 2.35 -3.40
N PRO A 6 -3.50 1.09 -3.41
CA PRO A 6 -4.24 -0.01 -2.79
C PRO A 6 -4.37 0.18 -1.28
N VAL A 7 -5.59 -0.05 -0.79
CA VAL A 7 -5.96 0.08 0.63
C VAL A 7 -6.08 -1.31 1.24
N TYR A 8 -5.46 -1.48 2.41
CA TYR A 8 -5.48 -2.71 3.18
C TYR A 8 -6.17 -2.48 4.52
N THR A 9 -6.91 -3.48 4.99
CA THR A 9 -7.55 -3.49 6.31
C THR A 9 -7.38 -4.87 6.94
N LYS A 10 -7.84 -5.02 8.18
CA LYS A 10 -7.82 -6.32 8.89
C LYS A 10 -8.70 -7.34 8.15
N PRO A 11 -8.34 -8.65 8.19
CA PRO A 11 -7.16 -9.25 8.84
C PRO A 11 -5.85 -9.10 8.03
N ALA A 12 -4.70 -9.34 8.68
CA ALA A 12 -3.37 -9.19 8.04
C ALA A 12 -3.12 -10.14 6.86
N GLN A 13 -3.85 -11.25 6.78
CA GLN A 13 -3.87 -12.16 5.65
C GLN A 13 -5.33 -12.49 5.29
N TRP A 14 -5.68 -12.37 4.02
CA TRP A 14 -7.00 -12.73 3.51
C TRP A 14 -6.90 -13.44 2.17
N ARG A 15 -7.45 -14.66 2.08
CA ARG A 15 -7.43 -15.50 0.86
C ARG A 15 -6.03 -15.66 0.23
N GLY A 16 -5.00 -15.79 1.06
CA GLY A 16 -3.60 -15.90 0.62
C GLY A 16 -2.92 -14.57 0.25
N ILE A 17 -3.61 -13.44 0.35
CA ILE A 17 -3.06 -12.10 0.15
C ILE A 17 -2.62 -11.55 1.51
N ASN A 18 -1.35 -11.18 1.63
CA ASN A 18 -0.80 -10.56 2.83
C ASN A 18 -0.79 -9.03 2.70
N VAL A 19 -1.01 -8.36 3.83
CA VAL A 19 -0.74 -6.92 3.94
C VAL A 19 0.77 -6.71 3.81
N PRO A 20 1.23 -5.78 2.95
CA PRO A 20 2.64 -5.45 2.85
C PRO A 20 3.25 -5.08 4.21
N GLU A 21 4.41 -5.66 4.55
CA GLU A 21 5.07 -5.44 5.85
C GLU A 21 5.32 -3.95 6.14
N ILE A 22 5.56 -3.15 5.09
CA ILE A 22 5.75 -1.71 5.19
C ILE A 22 4.53 -1.01 5.82
N LEU A 23 3.32 -1.49 5.54
CA LEU A 23 2.07 -0.96 6.10
C LEU A 23 1.87 -1.35 7.57
N THR A 24 2.59 -2.37 8.04
CA THR A 24 2.58 -2.83 9.44
C THR A 24 3.81 -2.37 10.25
N SER A 25 4.76 -1.69 9.60
CA SER A 25 6.06 -1.31 10.19
C SER A 25 6.00 -0.17 11.22
N GLY A 26 4.88 0.58 11.28
CA GLY A 26 4.77 1.81 12.07
C GLY A 26 5.59 2.99 11.53
N ASN A 27 6.36 2.81 10.45
CA ASN A 27 7.14 3.89 9.85
C ASN A 27 6.26 4.73 8.92
N HIS A 28 5.70 5.82 9.46
CA HIS A 28 4.83 6.72 8.72
C HIS A 28 5.47 7.31 7.45
N GLY A 29 6.77 7.64 7.48
CA GLY A 29 7.48 8.19 6.32
C GLY A 29 7.63 7.17 5.19
N ALA A 30 7.96 5.93 5.55
CA ALA A 30 8.10 4.85 4.58
C ALA A 30 6.73 4.42 4.00
N ILE A 31 5.67 4.44 4.81
CA ILE A 31 4.28 4.21 4.35
C ILE A 31 3.85 5.30 3.35
N ALA A 32 4.13 6.58 3.64
CA ALA A 32 3.79 7.67 2.73
C ALA A 32 4.50 7.54 1.37
N ARG A 33 5.80 7.21 1.39
CA ARG A 33 6.57 6.95 0.17
C ARG A 33 5.99 5.77 -0.62
N TRP A 34 5.72 4.65 0.04
CA TRP A 34 5.14 3.47 -0.60
C TRP A 34 3.78 3.78 -1.25
N ARG A 35 2.90 4.54 -0.57
CA ARG A 35 1.60 4.95 -1.13
C ARG A 35 1.75 5.78 -2.41
N GLN A 36 2.70 6.72 -2.43
CA GLN A 36 2.99 7.53 -3.62
C GLN A 36 3.53 6.69 -4.77
N GLU A 37 4.41 5.72 -4.48
CA GLU A 37 4.97 4.83 -5.48
C GLU A 37 3.90 3.91 -6.08
N GLU A 38 3.00 3.35 -5.26
CA GLU A 38 1.90 2.51 -5.75
C GLU A 38 0.87 3.30 -6.58
N ALA A 39 0.56 4.53 -6.18
CA ALA A 39 -0.29 5.43 -6.97
C ALA A 39 0.31 5.68 -8.37
N LYS A 40 1.63 5.94 -8.44
CA LYS A 40 2.35 6.11 -9.71
C LYS A 40 2.35 4.83 -10.54
N ARG A 41 2.62 3.67 -9.92
CA ARG A 41 2.59 2.35 -10.58
C ARG A 41 1.23 2.05 -11.20
N ARG A 42 0.13 2.38 -10.51
CA ARG A 42 -1.23 2.20 -11.06
C ARG A 42 -1.55 3.17 -12.19
N SER A 43 -1.05 4.41 -12.13
CA SER A 43 -1.25 5.41 -13.18
C SER A 43 -0.54 5.06 -14.49
N GLN A 44 0.58 4.34 -14.41
CA GLN A 44 1.39 3.93 -15.56
C GLN A 44 0.95 2.59 -16.17
N ARG A 45 -0.14 1.99 -15.68
CA ARG A 45 -0.61 0.66 -16.06
C ARG A 45 -1.88 0.74 -16.91
#